data_AF-A0A7V9RDX5-F1
#
_entry.id   AF-A0A7V9RDX5-F1
#
_cell.length_a   1.000
_cell.length_b   1.000
_cell.length_c   1.000
_cell.angle_alpha   90.00
_cell.angle_beta   90.00
_cell.angle_gamma   90.00
#
_symmetry.space_group_name_H-M   'P 1'
#
loop_
_entity.id
_entity.type
_entity.pdbx_description
1 polymer ?
#
loop_
_entity_poly.entity_id
_entity_poly.type
_entity_poly.pdbx_seq_one_letter_code
_entity_poly.pdbx_strand_id
1 'polypeptide(L)'
;MTESVRKSKLPVIVIAASLGAVGIIVAIVLATRGGGDTKPASKPAANTAEVQHHLEQAASRISDGRLVGAGNDSALDHLLAAKRLAPDDPNVKAQLRALADTFERLGDGAAQSNDLAEAAAHFQAALTAEPDRASAKTKLEAVENRARGAR
;
A
#
# COMPACT_ATOMS: atom_id res chain seq x y z
N MET A 1 55.60 -30.20 17.14
CA MET A 1 55.63 -29.21 16.05
C MET A 1 54.69 -29.70 14.95
N THR A 2 53.41 -29.38 15.08
CA THR A 2 52.28 -29.60 14.15
C THR A 2 51.05 -28.95 14.82
N GLU A 3 50.77 -27.67 14.59
CA GLU A 3 49.96 -27.06 13.52
C GLU A 3 48.44 -27.35 13.57
N SER A 4 47.70 -26.24 13.50
CA SER A 4 46.33 -26.08 13.03
C SER A 4 45.15 -26.46 13.93
N VAL A 5 44.96 -25.61 14.93
CA VAL A 5 43.66 -25.19 15.46
C VAL A 5 42.82 -24.56 14.34
N ARG A 6 41.63 -25.12 14.03
CA ARG A 6 40.41 -24.36 13.69
C ARG A 6 39.21 -25.31 13.52
N LYS A 7 38.26 -25.25 14.46
CA LYS A 7 36.83 -25.47 14.19
C LYS A 7 36.01 -24.81 15.31
N SER A 8 35.72 -23.54 15.07
CA SER A 8 34.78 -22.73 15.85
C SER A 8 33.38 -23.33 15.74
N LYS A 9 32.83 -23.84 16.84
CA LYS A 9 31.40 -24.18 16.96
C LYS A 9 30.72 -22.95 17.57
N LEU A 10 29.99 -22.21 16.72
CA LEU A 10 29.21 -21.04 17.11
C LEU A 10 27.97 -21.44 17.93
N PRO A 11 27.49 -20.59 18.85
CA PRO A 11 26.38 -20.88 19.73
C PRO A 11 25.01 -20.84 19.02
N VAL A 12 24.14 -21.78 19.39
CA VAL A 12 22.72 -21.82 19.01
C VAL A 12 22.00 -20.73 19.80
N ILE A 13 21.49 -19.70 19.12
CA ILE A 13 20.60 -18.71 19.71
C ILE A 13 19.17 -19.20 19.49
N VAL A 14 18.57 -19.73 20.56
CA VAL A 14 17.14 -20.02 20.64
C VAL A 14 16.42 -18.71 20.95
N ILE A 15 15.67 -18.18 20.00
CA ILE A 15 14.75 -17.07 20.24
C ILE A 15 13.37 -17.67 20.49
N ALA A 16 13.00 -17.77 21.76
CA ALA A 16 11.63 -17.97 22.20
C ALA A 16 10.99 -16.59 22.47
N ALA A 17 9.93 -16.26 21.76
CA ALA A 17 8.99 -15.17 22.09
C ALA A 17 7.67 -15.50 21.37
N SER A 18 6.73 -16.18 22.03
CA SER A 18 5.59 -15.62 22.81
C SER A 18 4.50 -14.96 21.95
N LEU A 19 3.29 -15.48 22.13
CA LEU A 19 2.04 -15.22 21.41
C LEU A 19 1.62 -13.74 21.39
N GLY A 20 0.98 -13.35 20.28
CA GLY A 20 -0.10 -12.38 20.29
C GLY A 20 0.18 -11.03 19.63
N ALA A 21 0.08 -10.96 18.30
CA ALA A 21 -0.41 -9.79 17.58
C ALA A 21 -0.63 -10.17 16.11
N VAL A 22 -1.67 -9.61 15.52
CA VAL A 22 -2.20 -9.87 14.19
C VAL A 22 -1.13 -9.68 13.10
N GLY A 23 -0.79 -10.78 12.42
CA GLY A 23 -0.49 -10.82 10.99
C GLY A 23 0.62 -9.91 10.43
N ILE A 24 1.85 -10.00 10.94
CA ILE A 24 3.04 -9.58 10.18
C ILE A 24 3.73 -10.85 9.67
N ILE A 25 3.46 -11.24 8.42
CA ILE A 25 4.31 -12.23 7.74
C ILE A 25 5.58 -11.50 7.31
N VAL A 26 6.58 -11.52 8.17
CA VAL A 26 7.97 -11.25 7.80
C VAL A 26 8.43 -12.40 6.92
N ALA A 27 8.28 -12.24 5.60
CA ALA A 27 8.92 -13.12 4.63
C ALA A 27 10.38 -12.67 4.46
N ILE A 28 11.26 -13.19 5.31
CA ILE A 28 12.70 -13.14 5.05
C ILE A 28 12.98 -14.07 3.88
N VAL A 29 13.09 -13.52 2.67
CA VAL A 29 13.64 -14.24 1.52
C VAL A 29 15.16 -14.09 1.55
N LEU A 30 15.81 -15.09 2.16
CA LEU A 30 17.22 -15.39 1.97
C LEU A 30 17.35 -16.34 0.77
N ALA A 31 17.80 -15.83 -0.38
CA ALA A 31 18.23 -16.63 -1.52
C ALA A 31 19.67 -16.29 -1.89
N THR A 32 20.47 -17.35 -2.00
CA THR A 32 21.93 -17.38 -2.07
C THR A 32 22.47 -17.37 -3.51
N ARG A 33 23.70 -16.84 -3.64
CA ARG A 33 24.79 -17.21 -4.57
C ARG A 33 24.62 -16.96 -6.08
N GLY A 34 25.40 -16.00 -6.56
CA GLY A 34 26.58 -16.32 -7.39
C GLY A 34 26.52 -16.02 -8.89
N GLY A 35 27.25 -14.98 -9.29
CA GLY A 35 28.00 -14.94 -10.55
C GLY A 35 27.33 -14.27 -11.75
N GLY A 36 27.71 -13.03 -12.02
CA GLY A 36 27.41 -12.33 -13.27
C GLY A 36 27.36 -10.83 -13.05
N ASP A 37 28.30 -10.13 -13.66
CA ASP A 37 28.56 -8.70 -13.57
C ASP A 37 27.29 -7.83 -13.51
N THR A 38 26.90 -7.45 -12.29
CA THR A 38 25.88 -6.41 -12.10
C THR A 38 26.51 -5.28 -11.32
N LYS A 39 26.80 -4.21 -12.06
CA LYS A 39 26.90 -2.82 -11.62
C LYS A 39 26.21 -2.62 -10.27
N PRO A 40 26.88 -2.04 -9.26
CA PRO A 40 26.34 -2.00 -7.90
C PRO A 40 24.99 -1.32 -7.92
N ALA A 41 23.93 -2.10 -7.67
CA ALA A 41 22.59 -1.62 -7.42
C ALA A 41 22.62 -0.92 -6.06
N SER A 42 23.10 0.33 -6.03
CA SER A 42 23.16 1.17 -4.83
C SER A 42 21.83 1.91 -4.57
N LYS A 43 20.73 1.50 -5.23
CA LYS A 43 19.41 2.16 -5.17
C LYS A 43 18.18 1.29 -4.77
N PRO A 44 18.27 0.01 -4.37
CA PRO A 44 17.13 -0.70 -3.78
C PRO A 44 16.80 -0.19 -2.38
N ALA A 45 17.81 -0.07 -1.50
CA ALA A 45 17.59 0.24 -0.08
C ALA A 45 17.02 1.65 0.17
N ALA A 46 17.42 2.64 -0.63
CA ALA A 46 16.89 4.01 -0.54
C ALA A 46 15.41 4.06 -0.97
N ASN A 47 15.06 3.38 -2.07
CA ASN A 47 13.67 3.30 -2.52
C ASN A 47 12.79 2.53 -1.52
N THR A 48 13.31 1.48 -0.88
CA THR A 48 12.59 0.75 0.17
C THR A 48 12.32 1.64 1.40
N ALA A 49 13.29 2.45 1.82
CA ALA A 49 13.10 3.37 2.94
C ALA A 49 12.07 4.47 2.62
N GLU A 50 12.09 5.02 1.41
CA GLU A 50 11.12 6.03 0.96
C GLU A 50 9.71 5.45 0.81
N VAL A 51 9.58 4.22 0.28
CA VAL A 51 8.30 3.50 0.24
C VAL A 51 7.77 3.30 1.66
N GLN A 52 8.60 2.81 2.57
CA GLN A 52 8.21 2.59 3.96
C GLN A 52 7.77 3.90 4.63
N HIS A 53 8.48 5.00 4.41
CA HIS A 53 8.10 6.32 4.90
C HIS A 53 6.70 6.74 4.40
N HIS A 54 6.43 6.58 3.11
CA HIS A 54 5.10 6.87 2.57
C HIS A 54 4.01 5.92 3.09
N LEU A 55 4.32 4.64 3.32
CA LEU A 55 3.36 3.72 3.94
C LEU A 55 3.02 4.13 5.39
N GLU A 56 4.00 4.58 6.15
CA GLU A 56 3.81 5.10 7.51
C GLU A 56 2.97 6.38 7.52
N GLN A 57 3.28 7.32 6.62
CA GLN A 57 2.48 8.53 6.44
C GLN A 57 1.05 8.18 6.03
N ALA A 58 0.86 7.26 5.07
CA ALA A 58 -0.46 6.81 4.67
C ALA A 58 -1.25 6.23 5.85
N ALA A 59 -0.63 5.36 6.67
CA ALA A 59 -1.27 4.78 7.85
C ALA A 59 -1.66 5.84 8.89
N SER A 60 -0.81 6.85 9.10
CA SER A 60 -1.14 8.00 9.95
C SER A 60 -2.35 8.75 9.40
N ARG A 61 -2.38 9.06 8.09
CA ARG A 61 -3.49 9.77 7.46
C ARG A 61 -4.80 8.98 7.47
N ILE A 62 -4.74 7.66 7.35
CA ILE A 62 -5.91 6.78 7.53
C ILE A 62 -6.44 6.91 8.96
N SER A 63 -5.54 6.92 9.95
CA SER A 63 -5.91 7.06 11.37
C SER A 63 -6.51 8.44 11.68
N ASP A 64 -6.05 9.49 11.00
CA ASP A 64 -6.61 10.84 11.05
C ASP A 64 -7.92 11.00 10.24
N GLY A 65 -8.39 9.95 9.55
CA GLY A 65 -9.54 10.01 8.65
C GLY A 65 -9.31 10.77 7.34
N ARG A 66 -8.06 11.17 7.06
CA ARG A 66 -7.65 11.93 5.87
C ARG A 66 -7.38 11.00 4.68
N LEU A 67 -8.42 10.31 4.24
CA LEU A 67 -8.32 9.32 3.16
C LEU A 67 -8.04 9.95 1.80
N VAL A 68 -8.74 11.04 1.49
CA VAL A 68 -8.61 11.87 0.29
C VAL A 68 -8.82 13.32 0.68
N GLY A 69 -8.14 14.25 0.02
CA GLY A 69 -8.33 15.68 0.28
C GLY A 69 -7.31 16.55 -0.43
N ALA A 70 -7.55 17.85 -0.40
CA ALA A 70 -6.60 18.82 -0.95
C ALA A 70 -5.31 18.84 -0.10
N GLY A 71 -4.17 19.06 -0.77
CA GLY A 71 -2.89 19.32 -0.10
C GLY A 71 -1.81 18.24 -0.23
N ASN A 72 -1.98 17.23 -1.09
CA ASN A 72 -0.98 16.17 -1.37
C ASN A 72 -0.48 15.41 -0.11
N ASP A 73 -1.31 15.38 0.93
CA ASP A 73 -0.99 14.84 2.25
C ASP A 73 -2.16 13.98 2.77
N SER A 74 -2.86 13.32 1.83
CA SER A 74 -3.86 12.32 2.13
C SER A 74 -3.26 10.91 2.12
N ALA A 75 -3.98 9.94 2.68
CA ALA A 75 -3.59 8.55 2.58
C ALA A 75 -3.41 8.10 1.13
N LEU A 76 -4.31 8.54 0.24
CA LEU A 76 -4.22 8.26 -1.19
C LEU A 76 -2.93 8.84 -1.80
N ASP A 77 -2.57 10.08 -1.48
CA ASP A 77 -1.37 10.73 -2.02
C ASP A 77 -0.08 9.97 -1.65
N HIS A 78 0.05 9.58 -0.38
CA HIS A 78 1.20 8.83 0.08
C HIS A 78 1.27 7.43 -0.54
N LEU A 79 0.13 6.73 -0.66
CA LEU A 79 0.09 5.43 -1.33
C LEU A 79 0.41 5.53 -2.83
N LEU A 80 -0.03 6.59 -3.51
CA LEU A 80 0.34 6.84 -4.90
C LEU A 80 1.83 7.18 -5.03
N ALA A 81 2.41 7.91 -4.07
CA ALA A 81 3.85 8.15 -4.03
C ALA A 81 4.64 6.84 -3.84
N ALA A 82 4.21 5.99 -2.90
CA ALA A 82 4.77 4.65 -2.72
C ALA A 82 4.66 3.80 -4.01
N LYS A 83 3.52 3.85 -4.72
CA LYS A 83 3.32 3.14 -6.00
C LYS A 83 4.26 3.63 -7.09
N ARG A 84 4.57 4.94 -7.14
CA ARG A 84 5.53 5.49 -8.10
C ARG A 84 6.95 4.99 -7.84
N LEU A 85 7.31 4.77 -6.58
CA LEU A 85 8.63 4.27 -6.17
C LEU A 85 8.76 2.75 -6.33
N ALA A 86 7.69 2.02 -6.07
CA ALA A 86 7.63 0.55 -6.16
C ALA A 86 6.29 0.09 -6.77
N PRO A 87 6.15 0.17 -8.11
CA PRO A 87 4.88 -0.15 -8.79
C PRO A 87 4.49 -1.62 -8.69
N ASP A 88 5.46 -2.51 -8.46
CA ASP A 88 5.27 -3.95 -8.33
C ASP A 88 5.16 -4.45 -6.90
N ASP A 89 5.26 -3.54 -5.92
CA ASP A 89 5.18 -3.92 -4.51
C ASP A 89 3.76 -4.43 -4.15
N PRO A 90 3.63 -5.69 -3.68
CA PRO A 90 2.33 -6.28 -3.38
C PRO A 90 1.65 -5.63 -2.17
N ASN A 91 2.41 -5.08 -1.21
CA ASN A 91 1.85 -4.38 -0.05
C ASN A 91 1.23 -3.05 -0.47
N VAL A 92 1.92 -2.26 -1.29
CA VAL A 92 1.37 -1.01 -1.86
C VAL A 92 0.11 -1.29 -2.66
N LYS A 93 0.12 -2.32 -3.53
CA LYS A 93 -1.07 -2.74 -4.30
C LYS A 93 -2.22 -3.14 -3.38
N ALA A 94 -1.96 -3.92 -2.33
CA ALA A 94 -2.98 -4.34 -1.37
C ALA A 94 -3.59 -3.15 -0.61
N GLN A 95 -2.77 -2.19 -0.17
CA GLN A 95 -3.27 -1.00 0.54
C GLN A 95 -4.10 -0.09 -0.36
N LEU A 96 -3.66 0.15 -1.61
CA LEU A 96 -4.45 0.90 -2.59
C LEU A 96 -5.80 0.23 -2.86
N ARG A 97 -5.82 -1.09 -3.00
CA ARG A 97 -7.07 -1.85 -3.16
C ARG A 97 -7.99 -1.67 -1.97
N ALA A 98 -7.50 -1.86 -0.75
CA ALA A 98 -8.29 -1.67 0.48
C ALA A 98 -8.81 -0.22 0.64
N LEU A 99 -8.02 0.76 0.20
CA LEU A 99 -8.46 2.15 0.18
C LEU A 99 -9.56 2.38 -0.87
N ALA A 100 -9.45 1.77 -2.05
CA ALA A 100 -10.49 1.79 -3.06
C ALA A 100 -11.80 1.14 -2.57
N ASP A 101 -11.73 0.02 -1.85
CA ASP A 101 -12.89 -0.60 -1.17
C ASP A 101 -13.56 0.34 -0.17
N THR A 102 -12.76 1.15 0.53
CA THR A 102 -13.28 2.15 1.48
C THR A 102 -13.98 3.29 0.76
N PHE A 103 -13.39 3.82 -0.31
CA PHE A 103 -14.02 4.86 -1.12
C PHE A 103 -15.31 4.39 -1.80
N GLU A 104 -15.37 3.14 -2.28
CA GLU A 104 -16.62 2.60 -2.80
C GLU A 104 -17.74 2.62 -1.75
N ARG A 105 -17.46 2.15 -0.53
CA ARG A 105 -18.46 2.15 0.55
C ARG A 105 -18.91 3.56 0.94
N LEU A 106 -17.99 4.53 0.96
CA LEU A 106 -18.31 5.93 1.21
C LEU A 106 -19.18 6.50 0.07
N GLY A 107 -18.82 6.22 -1.18
CA GLY A 107 -19.60 6.63 -2.34
C GLY A 107 -21.01 6.03 -2.37
N ASP A 108 -21.14 4.74 -2.02
CA ASP A 108 -22.43 4.08 -1.87
C ASP A 108 -23.28 4.75 -0.78
N GLY A 109 -22.67 5.13 0.35
CA GLY A 109 -23.34 5.86 1.43
C GLY A 109 -23.84 7.25 1.01
N ALA A 110 -23.00 8.02 0.33
CA ALA A 110 -23.37 9.33 -0.21
C ALA A 110 -24.48 9.22 -1.27
N ALA A 111 -24.39 8.24 -2.17
CA ALA A 111 -25.41 8.01 -3.20
C ALA A 111 -26.78 7.62 -2.61
N GLN A 112 -26.79 6.85 -1.52
CA GLN A 112 -28.01 6.51 -0.76
C GLN A 112 -28.61 7.75 -0.08
N SER A 113 -27.77 8.65 0.43
CA SER A 113 -28.18 9.95 0.98
C SER A 113 -28.57 10.98 -0.09
N ASN A 114 -28.55 10.59 -1.37
CA ASN A 114 -28.80 11.45 -2.53
C ASN A 114 -27.78 12.62 -2.66
N ASP A 115 -26.63 12.53 -1.99
CA ASP A 115 -25.50 13.42 -2.22
C ASP A 115 -24.67 12.90 -3.39
N LEU A 116 -25.13 13.21 -4.60
CA LEU A 116 -24.54 12.70 -5.83
C LEU A 116 -23.17 13.33 -6.12
N ALA A 117 -22.90 14.53 -5.60
CA ALA A 117 -21.61 15.19 -5.76
C ALA A 117 -20.53 14.51 -4.91
N GLU A 118 -20.85 14.26 -3.62
CA GLU A 118 -19.96 13.53 -2.71
C GLU A 118 -19.75 12.09 -3.16
N ALA A 119 -20.81 11.42 -3.62
CA ALA A 119 -20.71 10.06 -4.16
C ALA A 119 -19.75 9.98 -5.37
N ALA A 120 -19.86 10.91 -6.31
CA ALA A 120 -18.98 10.96 -7.47
C ALA A 120 -17.52 11.18 -7.06
N ALA A 121 -17.25 12.08 -6.10
CA ALA A 121 -15.91 12.31 -5.59
C ALA A 121 -15.29 11.05 -4.96
N HIS A 122 -16.06 10.30 -4.19
CA HIS A 122 -15.61 9.04 -3.61
C HIS A 122 -15.36 7.96 -4.67
N PHE A 123 -16.24 7.78 -5.65
CA PHE A 123 -16.00 6.80 -6.72
C PHE A 123 -14.79 7.17 -7.59
N GLN A 124 -14.55 8.46 -7.83
CA GLN A 124 -13.33 8.93 -8.51
C GLN A 124 -12.07 8.64 -7.69
N ALA A 125 -12.12 8.80 -6.36
CA ALA A 125 -11.01 8.44 -5.48
C ALA A 125 -10.74 6.92 -5.51
N ALA A 126 -11.79 6.09 -5.56
CA ALA A 126 -11.65 4.65 -5.73
C ALA A 126 -10.95 4.28 -7.05
N LEU A 127 -11.31 4.93 -8.17
CA LEU A 127 -10.66 4.73 -9.48
C LEU A 127 -9.23 5.27 -9.52
N THR A 128 -8.93 6.29 -8.73
CA THR A 128 -7.55 6.79 -8.61
C THR A 128 -6.66 5.77 -7.90
N ALA A 129 -7.18 5.13 -6.86
CA ALA A 129 -6.47 4.08 -6.13
C ALA A 129 -6.33 2.78 -6.97
N GLU A 130 -7.41 2.36 -7.62
CA GLU A 130 -7.48 1.17 -8.48
C GLU A 130 -8.20 1.50 -9.81
N PRO A 131 -7.46 1.86 -10.89
CA PRO A 131 -8.05 2.28 -12.16
C PRO A 131 -8.91 1.23 -12.86
N ASP A 132 -8.58 -0.06 -12.69
CA ASP A 132 -9.28 -1.19 -13.32
C ASP A 132 -10.55 -1.63 -12.55
N ARG A 133 -10.97 -0.84 -11.56
CA ARG A 133 -12.07 -1.19 -10.66
C ARG A 133 -13.43 -0.96 -11.32
N ALA A 134 -13.90 -1.99 -12.02
CA ALA A 134 -15.14 -1.96 -12.80
C ALA A 134 -16.39 -1.55 -11.98
N SER A 135 -16.48 -1.95 -10.72
CA SER A 135 -17.56 -1.58 -9.80
C SER A 135 -17.63 -0.06 -9.60
N ALA A 136 -16.51 0.56 -9.25
CA ALA A 136 -16.42 2.01 -9.05
C ALA A 136 -16.76 2.78 -10.33
N LYS A 137 -16.31 2.30 -11.49
CA LYS A 137 -16.64 2.91 -12.79
C LYS A 137 -18.13 2.89 -13.07
N THR A 138 -18.77 1.73 -12.92
CA THR A 138 -20.21 1.56 -13.15
C THR A 138 -21.03 2.45 -12.21
N LYS A 139 -20.63 2.52 -10.94
CA LYS A 139 -21.30 3.35 -9.93
C LYS A 139 -21.13 4.85 -10.19
N LEU A 140 -19.94 5.29 -10.60
CA LEU A 140 -19.70 6.67 -11.00
C LEU A 140 -20.61 7.08 -12.16
N GLU A 141 -20.66 6.26 -13.22
CA GLU A 141 -21.54 6.51 -14.37
C GLU A 141 -23.02 6.60 -13.95
N ALA A 142 -23.48 5.71 -13.06
CA ALA A 142 -24.84 5.74 -12.54
C ALA A 142 -25.15 7.03 -11.76
N VAL A 143 -24.24 7.45 -10.88
CA VAL A 143 -24.37 8.70 -10.10
C VAL A 143 -24.38 9.92 -11.01
N GLU A 144 -23.48 9.99 -11.98
CA GLU A 144 -23.41 11.09 -12.95
C GLU A 144 -24.67 11.19 -13.81
N ASN A 145 -25.24 10.06 -14.22
CA ASN A 145 -26.52 10.02 -14.94
C ASN A 145 -27.66 10.57 -14.08
N ARG A 146 -27.73 10.15 -12.82
CA ARG A 146 -28.74 10.62 -11.87
C ARG A 146 -28.59 12.12 -11.58
N ALA A 147 -27.36 12.62 -11.47
CA ALA A 147 -27.07 14.03 -11.24
C ALA A 147 -27.44 14.90 -12.45
N ARG A 148 -27.28 14.39 -13.67
CA ARG A 148 -27.69 15.08 -14.90
C ARG A 148 -29.20 15.11 -15.08
N GLY A 149 -29.91 14.03 -14.72
CA GLY A 149 -31.37 13.97 -14.82
C GLY A 149 -32.13 14.81 -13.77
N ALA A 150 -31.44 15.26 -12.72
CA ALA A 150 -32.00 16.12 -11.68
C ALA A 150 -31.85 17.64 -11.95
N ARG A 151 -31.17 18.01 -13.05
CA ARG A 151 -30.99 19.40 -13.49
C ARG A 151 -32.07 19.78 -14.50
#